data_AF-A0A4C1V6H5-F1
#
_entry.id   AF-A0A4C1V6H5-F1
#
_cell.length_a   1.000
_cell.length_b   1.000
_cell.length_c   1.000
_cell.angle_alpha   90.00
_cell.angle_beta   90.00
_cell.angle_gamma   90.00
#
_symmetry.space_group_name_H-M   'P 1'
#
loop_
_entity.id
_entity.type
_entity.pdbx_description
1 polymer ?
#
loop_
_entity_poly.entity_id
_entity_poly.type
_entity_poly.pdbx_seq_one_letter_code
_entity_poly.pdbx_strand_id
1 'polypeptide(L)'
;MPGVAAPEGQRLCEYPEKYRMKLEPDENTVSRWTQHRALFLQHMLSSHMYTNSSIHQPWNMVGRISDKIIDDALIKCARELQIQDKVLQMYQAETC
;
A
#
# COMPACT_ATOMS: atom_id res chain seq x y z
N MET A 1 -13.83 13.69 -36.41
CA MET A 1 -13.72 12.21 -36.27
C MET A 1 -12.27 11.83 -36.50
N PRO A 2 -11.65 10.90 -35.76
CA PRO A 2 -11.88 10.33 -34.42
C PRO A 2 -10.83 10.90 -33.42
N GLY A 3 -10.88 10.80 -32.09
CA GLY A 3 -11.32 9.70 -31.25
C GLY A 3 -10.12 8.82 -30.88
N VAL A 4 -9.37 9.16 -29.82
CA VAL A 4 -8.49 8.20 -29.13
C VAL A 4 -8.67 8.41 -27.63
N ALA A 5 -9.17 7.37 -27.00
CA ALA A 5 -9.57 7.29 -25.61
C ALA A 5 -8.40 7.57 -24.66
N ALA A 6 -8.69 8.33 -23.60
CA ALA A 6 -7.83 8.39 -22.43
C ALA A 6 -7.81 7.00 -21.76
N PRO A 7 -6.63 6.43 -21.43
CA PRO A 7 -6.60 5.30 -20.53
C PRO A 7 -6.96 5.79 -19.13
N GLU A 8 -8.05 5.22 -18.62
CA GLU A 8 -8.50 5.37 -17.25
C GLU A 8 -7.40 4.97 -16.27
N GLY A 9 -7.24 5.75 -15.21
CA GLY A 9 -6.48 5.34 -14.03
C GLY A 9 -5.14 6.05 -13.83
N GLN A 10 -5.17 7.35 -13.50
CA GLN A 10 -4.33 7.90 -12.44
C GLN A 10 -4.75 9.36 -12.16
N ARG A 11 -5.75 9.58 -11.29
CA ARG A 11 -5.84 10.89 -10.62
C ARG A 11 -4.74 10.94 -9.56
N LEU A 12 -3.52 11.26 -9.97
CA LEU A 12 -2.50 11.72 -9.03
C LEU A 12 -2.90 13.13 -8.63
N CYS A 13 -3.26 13.32 -7.36
CA CYS A 13 -3.37 14.65 -6.77
C CYS A 13 -2.04 15.36 -7.02
N GLU A 14 -2.01 16.37 -7.89
CA GLU A 14 -0.81 17.17 -8.13
C GLU A 14 -0.50 17.96 -6.85
N TYR A 15 0.36 17.41 -6.00
CA TYR A 15 0.91 18.16 -4.89
C TYR A 15 1.85 19.22 -5.46
N PRO A 16 1.65 20.51 -5.13
CA PRO A 16 2.52 21.55 -5.66
C PRO A 16 3.96 21.28 -5.21
N GLU A 17 4.89 21.29 -6.17
CA GLU A 17 6.32 20.92 -6.03
C GLU A 17 7.01 21.56 -4.82
N LYS A 18 6.51 22.70 -4.33
CA LYS A 18 6.95 23.37 -3.10
C LYS A 18 6.87 22.53 -1.81
N TYR A 19 6.10 21.44 -1.79
CA TYR A 19 6.01 20.52 -0.65
C TYR A 19 6.74 19.20 -0.89
N ARG A 20 7.45 19.06 -2.01
CA ARG A 20 8.19 17.84 -2.34
C ARG A 20 9.49 17.82 -1.55
N MET A 21 9.54 17.01 -0.50
CA MET A 21 10.77 16.71 0.23
C MET A 21 11.74 16.00 -0.73
N LYS A 22 12.76 16.71 -1.23
CA LYS A 22 13.91 16.08 -1.88
C LYS A 22 14.80 15.49 -0.80
N LEU A 23 14.67 14.20 -0.58
CA LEU A 23 15.62 13.43 0.19
C LEU A 23 16.80 13.14 -0.75
N GLU A 24 17.97 13.72 -0.44
CA GLU A 24 19.25 13.32 -1.03
C GLU A 24 19.94 12.37 -0.04
N PRO A 25 19.64 11.07 -0.10
CA PRO A 25 20.30 10.10 0.77
C PRO A 25 21.79 9.98 0.40
N ASP A 26 22.62 9.83 1.43
CA ASP A 26 24.05 9.53 1.25
C ASP A 26 24.25 8.27 0.39
N GLU A 27 25.29 8.26 -0.45
CA GLU A 27 25.55 7.17 -1.40
C GLU A 27 25.72 5.82 -0.68
N ASN A 28 26.29 5.81 0.53
CA ASN A 28 26.40 4.58 1.32
C ASN A 28 25.03 4.06 1.77
N THR A 29 24.09 4.96 2.05
CA THR A 29 22.72 4.61 2.44
C THR A 29 21.97 4.02 1.25
N VAL A 30 22.12 4.62 0.06
CA VAL A 30 21.55 4.10 -1.19
C VAL A 30 22.13 2.73 -1.53
N SER A 31 23.45 2.56 -1.41
CA SER A 31 24.14 1.31 -1.69
C SER A 31 23.71 0.19 -0.74
N ARG A 32 23.68 0.46 0.57
CA ARG A 32 23.21 -0.50 1.59
C ARG A 32 21.75 -0.88 1.37
N TRP A 33 20.89 0.08 1.05
CA TRP A 33 19.48 -0.19 0.75
C TRP A 33 19.33 -1.07 -0.49
N THR A 34 20.07 -0.76 -1.55
CA THR A 34 20.05 -1.53 -2.80
C THR A 34 20.56 -2.95 -2.59
N GLN A 35 21.64 -3.11 -1.81
CA GLN A 35 22.18 -4.41 -1.42
C GLN A 35 21.18 -5.20 -0.57
N HIS A 36 20.57 -4.58 0.43
CA HIS A 36 19.54 -5.22 1.26
C HIS A 36 18.36 -5.70 0.40
N ARG A 37 17.91 -4.86 -0.54
CA ARG A 37 16.85 -5.23 -1.49
C ARG A 37 17.24 -6.45 -2.32
N ALA A 38 18.46 -6.49 -2.86
CA ALA A 38 18.94 -7.61 -3.65
C ALA A 38 19.01 -8.91 -2.85
N LEU A 39 19.57 -8.85 -1.62
CA LEU A 39 19.66 -10.00 -0.72
C LEU A 39 18.28 -10.51 -0.29
N PHE A 40 17.35 -9.60 -0.01
CA PHE A 40 15.97 -9.96 0.31
C PHE A 40 15.28 -10.66 -0.86
N LEU A 41 15.40 -10.14 -2.08
CA LEU A 41 14.82 -10.77 -3.27
C LEU A 41 15.45 -12.14 -3.54
N GLN A 42 16.77 -12.25 -3.41
CA GLN A 42 17.46 -13.54 -3.53
C GLN A 42 16.98 -14.55 -2.47
N HIS A 43 16.82 -14.11 -1.22
CA HIS A 43 16.31 -14.94 -0.14
C HIS A 43 14.85 -15.35 -0.39
N MET A 44 14.02 -14.41 -0.85
CA MET A 44 12.62 -14.68 -1.20
C MET A 44 12.52 -15.69 -2.35
N LEU A 45 13.35 -15.58 -3.39
CA LEU A 45 13.35 -16.52 -4.52
C LEU A 45 13.98 -17.89 -4.20
N SER A 46 14.68 -18.03 -3.08
CA SER A 46 15.31 -19.29 -2.66
C SER A 46 14.57 -19.98 -1.50
N SER A 47 13.77 -19.23 -0.74
CA SER A 47 13.02 -19.75 0.40
C SER A 47 11.79 -20.52 -0.04
N HIS A 48 11.63 -21.75 0.48
CA HIS A 48 10.47 -22.62 0.24
C HIS A 48 9.14 -22.03 0.71
N MET A 49 9.14 -20.98 1.53
CA MET A 49 7.93 -20.23 1.88
C MET A 49 7.41 -19.35 0.72
N TYR A 50 8.27 -18.98 -0.22
CA TYR A 50 8.01 -18.00 -1.27
C TYR A 50 8.17 -18.59 -2.68
N THR A 51 8.89 -19.70 -2.84
CA THR A 51 8.97 -20.45 -4.10
C THR A 51 7.74 -21.33 -4.31
N ASN A 52 6.94 -21.02 -5.33
CA ASN A 52 5.92 -21.89 -5.94
C ASN A 52 4.93 -22.60 -4.99
N SER A 53 4.66 -22.08 -3.79
CA SER A 53 3.55 -22.54 -2.96
C SER A 53 2.30 -21.74 -3.29
N SER A 54 1.57 -22.20 -4.30
CA SER A 54 0.20 -21.76 -4.61
C SER A 54 -0.80 -22.05 -3.48
N ILE A 55 -0.37 -22.77 -2.43
CA ILE A 55 -1.30 -23.30 -1.46
C ILE A 55 -1.65 -22.24 -0.41
N HIS A 56 -0.72 -21.57 0.29
CA HIS A 56 -1.10 -20.68 1.42
C HIS A 56 -0.37 -19.32 1.55
N GLN A 57 0.25 -18.79 0.48
CA GLN A 57 0.86 -17.43 0.39
C GLN A 57 0.83 -16.61 1.70
N PRO A 58 1.79 -16.83 2.62
CA PRO A 58 1.69 -16.33 4.00
C PRO A 58 1.61 -14.80 4.07
N TRP A 59 2.17 -14.08 3.09
CA TRP A 59 2.02 -12.63 2.94
C TRP A 59 0.57 -12.18 2.74
N ASN A 60 -0.29 -12.97 2.10
CA ASN A 60 -1.71 -12.65 2.00
C ASN A 60 -2.42 -12.80 3.34
N MET A 61 -2.03 -13.79 4.15
CA MET A 61 -2.57 -13.94 5.51
C MET A 61 -2.15 -12.75 6.38
N VAL A 62 -0.87 -12.36 6.30
CA VAL A 62 -0.35 -11.15 6.98
C VAL A 62 -1.11 -9.91 6.52
N GLY A 63 -1.33 -9.74 5.21
CA GLY A 63 -2.12 -8.63 4.66
C GLY A 63 -3.55 -8.58 5.22
N ARG A 64 -4.25 -9.72 5.25
CA ARG A 64 -5.60 -9.80 5.84
C ARG A 64 -5.64 -9.47 7.33
N ILE A 65 -4.59 -9.81 8.08
CA ILE A 65 -4.50 -9.49 9.50
C ILE A 65 -4.20 -7.99 9.66
N SER A 66 -3.31 -7.42 8.86
CA SER A 66 -3.03 -5.98 8.91
C SER A 66 -4.27 -5.15 8.56
N ASP A 67 -5.02 -5.55 7.54
CA ASP A 67 -6.24 -4.85 7.13
C ASP A 67 -7.27 -4.84 8.26
N LYS A 68 -7.50 -5.99 8.92
CA LYS A 68 -8.37 -6.08 10.09
C LYS A 68 -7.93 -5.20 11.26
N ILE A 69 -6.63 -5.13 11.53
CA ILE A 69 -6.11 -4.29 12.62
C ILE A 69 -6.35 -2.81 12.30
N ILE A 70 -6.14 -2.41 11.05
CA ILE A 70 -6.36 -1.03 10.59
C ILE A 70 -7.85 -0.69 10.68
N ASP A 71 -8.73 -1.58 10.20
CA ASP A 71 -10.18 -1.38 10.28
C ASP A 71 -10.66 -1.24 11.74
N ASP A 72 -10.20 -2.12 12.64
CA ASP A 72 -10.54 -2.05 14.06
C ASP A 72 -10.04 -0.76 14.72
N ALA A 73 -8.86 -0.28 14.33
CA ALA A 73 -8.32 0.99 14.81
C ALA A 73 -9.15 2.18 14.29
N LEU A 74 -9.48 2.19 13.00
CA LEU A 74 -10.30 3.23 12.37
C LEU A 74 -11.69 3.29 13.00
N ILE A 75 -12.32 2.15 13.27
CA ILE A 75 -13.64 2.08 13.92
C ILE A 75 -13.58 2.65 15.34
N LYS A 76 -12.52 2.37 16.10
CA LYS A 76 -12.34 2.91 17.45
C LYS A 76 -12.13 4.43 17.41
N CYS A 77 -11.25 4.91 16.54
CA CYS A 77 -11.05 6.34 16.34
C CYS A 77 -12.33 7.05 15.88
N ALA A 78 -13.08 6.46 14.95
CA ALA A 78 -14.35 7.00 14.48
C ALA A 78 -15.43 7.04 15.58
N ARG A 79 -15.41 6.05 16.49
CA ARG A 79 -16.29 6.04 17.67
C ARG A 79 -15.96 7.17 18.63
N GLU A 80 -14.68 7.34 18.95
CA GLU A 80 -14.19 8.40 19.83
C GLU A 80 -14.49 9.80 19.28
N LEU A 81 -14.43 9.94 17.95
CA LEU A 81 -14.75 11.18 17.24
C LEU A 81 -16.26 11.38 16.95
N GLN A 82 -17.13 10.43 17.33
CA GLN A 82 -18.57 10.44 17.02
C GLN A 82 -18.92 10.60 15.51
N ILE A 83 -18.02 10.20 14.60
CA ILE A 83 -18.19 10.32 13.14
C ILE A 83 -18.62 9.00 12.48
N GLN A 84 -18.99 7.99 13.28
CA GLN A 84 -19.31 6.64 12.81
C GLN A 84 -20.35 6.61 11.68
N ASP A 85 -21.39 7.43 11.77
CA ASP A 85 -22.44 7.51 10.74
C ASP A 85 -21.90 7.96 9.38
N LYS A 86 -20.90 8.84 9.35
CA LYS A 86 -20.30 9.33 8.10
C LYS A 86 -19.32 8.35 7.50
N VAL A 87 -18.55 7.65 8.33
CA VAL A 87 -17.66 6.57 7.88
C VAL A 87 -18.48 5.42 7.28
N LEU A 88 -19.61 5.06 7.89
CA LEU A 88 -20.50 4.01 7.38
C LEU A 88 -21.13 4.40 6.04
N GLN A 89 -21.54 5.66 5.87
CA GLN A 89 -22.03 6.18 4.59
C GLN A 89 -20.96 6.14 3.50
N MET A 90 -19.70 6.45 3.82
CA MET A 90 -18.59 6.37 2.87
C MET A 90 -18.30 4.94 2.43
N TYR A 91 -18.22 3.99 3.36
CA TYR A 91 -18.05 2.57 3.04
C TYR A 91 -19.17 2.05 2.13
N GLN A 92 -20.43 2.40 2.43
CA GLN A 92 -21.57 2.00 1.61
C GLN A 92 -21.51 2.58 0.20
N ALA A 93 -20.99 3.81 0.04
CA ALA A 93 -20.83 4.44 -1.26
C ALA A 93 -19.71 3.79 -2.10
N GLU A 94 -18.69 3.21 -1.46
CA GLU A 94 -17.59 2.53 -2.15
C GLU A 94 -17.87 1.06 -2.48
N THR A 95 -18.81 0.40 -1.77
CA THR A 95 -19.07 -1.04 -1.91
C THR A 95 -20.35 -1.38 -2.71
N CYS A 96 -21.10 -0.37 -3.17
CA CYS A 96 -22.31 -0.51 -4.00
C CYS A 96 -22.04 -0.18 -5.47
#